data_AF-A0A6J6J4V2-F1
#
_entry.id   AF-A0A6J6J4V2-F1
#
_cell.length_a   1.000
_cell.length_b   1.000
_cell.length_c   1.000
_cell.angle_alpha   90.00
_cell.angle_beta   90.00
_cell.angle_gamma   90.00
#
_symmetry.space_group_name_H-M   'P 1'
#
loop_
_entity.id
_entity.type
_entity.pdbx_description
1 polymer ?
#
loop_
_entity_poly.entity_id
_entity_poly.type
_entity_poly.pdbx_seq_one_letter_code
_entity_poly.pdbx_strand_id
1 'polypeptide(L)'
;MASHPTFDPNAFEKGLTVAQARDLFSEKTGVPALNRVLQGLYAPASTFKAVSLIAAKDAGYNLNQSYKCPATVEVGTRVFNNFDSKAQGTLSLKKAMAISCDTIWYQIAFDEWLRDGGLRPKSDANDYFFKAAGRFQVGSKTGIDLPSESSGRLADRTWKKSWYDQNKDFYCNYKTRASKEQQTPFLIQLAEENCVDGDKIRAGDAVNFSIGQGDTVITPLKLAQMYAAIANGGTIWQPTVAKAVISTDGKVMKTFEPKKLGNIGVDAETLRFLRDALREVVISGTSAGVFAGFPIETSGKTGTAQVFGKNANGSLKADSAWYAAYAPAKKARYVAVVIVSQGGFGASTSGVAVRKIFETIYGVKGRTVDPAAALFPKGAPPVKLPKISPATRPAGSKP
;
A
#
# COMPACT_ATOMS: atom_id res chain seq x y z
N MET A 1 -7.90 -3.46 12.95
CA MET A 1 -7.23 -2.23 12.46
C MET A 1 -6.51 -1.62 13.64
N ALA A 2 -5.22 -1.28 13.50
CA ALA A 2 -4.40 -0.75 14.59
C ALA A 2 -3.48 0.35 14.06
N SER A 3 -3.27 1.40 14.85
CA SER A 3 -2.38 2.52 14.58
C SER A 3 -1.57 2.79 15.84
N HIS A 4 -0.25 2.97 15.71
CA HIS A 4 0.66 3.23 16.82
C HIS A 4 1.56 4.43 16.48
N PRO A 5 1.91 5.30 17.45
CA PRO A 5 1.48 5.33 18.86
C PRO A 5 -0.02 5.58 19.04
N THR A 6 -0.56 5.15 20.19
CA THR A 6 -1.99 5.27 20.54
C THR A 6 -2.16 6.22 21.72
N PHE A 7 -3.41 6.54 22.04
CA PHE A 7 -3.82 7.29 23.22
C PHE A 7 -5.00 6.57 23.92
N ASP A 8 -5.28 6.96 25.16
CA ASP A 8 -6.45 6.48 25.90
C ASP A 8 -7.70 7.31 25.52
N PRO A 9 -8.72 6.71 24.88
CA PRO A 9 -9.93 7.45 24.53
C PRO A 9 -10.73 7.94 25.75
N ASN A 10 -10.61 7.30 26.92
CA ASN A 10 -11.33 7.71 28.13
C ASN A 10 -10.86 9.09 28.65
N ALA A 11 -9.70 9.57 28.21
CA ALA A 11 -9.21 10.89 28.56
C ALA A 11 -10.09 12.02 27.99
N PHE A 12 -10.84 11.78 26.91
CA PHE A 12 -11.77 12.77 26.35
C PHE A 12 -13.03 12.96 27.18
N GLU A 13 -13.48 11.94 27.92
CA GLU A 13 -14.66 12.03 28.78
C GLU A 13 -14.40 12.93 30.00
N LYS A 14 -13.18 12.89 30.53
CA LYS A 14 -12.76 13.67 31.70
C LYS A 14 -12.32 15.10 31.35
N GLY A 15 -12.13 15.38 30.05
CA GLY A 15 -11.40 16.54 29.57
C GLY A 15 -9.88 16.30 29.57
N LEU A 16 -9.22 16.71 28.49
CA LEU A 16 -7.77 16.60 28.35
C LEU A 16 -7.06 17.72 29.10
N THR A 17 -5.97 17.38 29.78
CA THR A 17 -5.00 18.41 30.21
C THR A 17 -4.34 19.06 28.98
N VAL A 18 -3.83 20.28 29.14
CA VAL A 18 -3.08 20.99 28.08
C VAL A 18 -1.92 20.14 27.56
N ALA A 19 -1.21 19.44 28.45
CA ALA A 19 -0.12 18.55 28.08
C ALA A 19 -0.60 17.39 27.19
N GLN A 20 -1.67 16.68 27.59
CA GLN A 20 -2.24 15.59 26.79
C GLN A 20 -2.73 16.09 25.42
N ALA A 21 -3.44 17.23 25.39
CA ALA A 21 -3.92 17.82 24.15
C ALA A 21 -2.77 18.17 23.20
N ARG A 22 -1.68 18.77 23.71
CA ARG A 22 -0.48 19.06 22.93
C ARG A 22 0.20 17.78 22.44
N ASP A 23 0.34 16.80 23.30
CA ASP A 23 1.08 15.56 23.03
C ASP A 23 0.35 14.67 22.02
N LEU A 24 -0.97 14.75 21.90
CA LEU A 24 -1.74 14.06 20.86
C LEU A 24 -1.33 14.45 19.43
N PHE A 25 -0.87 15.69 19.24
CA PHE A 25 -0.52 16.24 17.92
C PHE A 25 0.97 16.51 17.74
N SER A 26 1.81 16.19 18.73
CA SER A 26 3.23 16.48 18.68
C SER A 26 4.01 15.45 17.84
N GLU A 27 4.93 15.90 17.00
CA GLU A 27 5.88 15.01 16.33
C GLU A 27 6.79 14.27 17.33
N LYS A 28 7.09 14.88 18.48
CA LYS A 28 7.95 14.27 19.51
C LYS A 28 7.37 12.99 20.08
N THR A 29 6.04 12.91 20.17
CA THR A 29 5.28 11.74 20.64
C THR A 29 4.77 10.90 19.47
N GLY A 30 5.18 11.23 18.24
CA GLY A 30 4.76 10.52 17.05
C GLY A 30 3.29 10.72 16.69
N VAL A 31 2.68 11.85 17.04
CA VAL A 31 1.30 12.22 16.65
C VAL A 31 0.28 11.09 16.90
N PRO A 32 -0.01 10.71 18.16
CA PRO A 32 -0.96 9.64 18.48
C PRO A 32 -2.36 9.84 17.91
N ALA A 33 -2.79 11.09 17.69
CA ALA A 33 -4.10 11.39 17.09
C ALA A 33 -4.21 10.96 15.61
N LEU A 34 -3.09 10.71 14.91
CA LEU A 34 -3.10 10.30 13.51
C LEU A 34 -3.50 8.83 13.38
N ASN A 35 -4.65 8.58 12.75
CA ASN A 35 -5.03 7.24 12.33
C ASN A 35 -4.27 6.86 11.06
N ARG A 36 -3.10 6.23 11.22
CA ARG A 36 -2.21 5.86 10.11
C ARG A 36 -2.83 4.89 9.11
N VAL A 37 -3.84 4.12 9.52
CA VAL A 37 -4.50 3.16 8.62
C VAL A 37 -5.45 3.86 7.64
N LEU A 38 -6.10 4.95 8.08
CA LEU A 38 -7.07 5.71 7.28
C LEU A 38 -6.51 6.98 6.66
N GLN A 39 -5.55 7.61 7.33
CA GLN A 39 -5.02 8.94 7.00
C GLN A 39 -3.56 8.91 6.58
N GLY A 40 -2.80 7.88 6.99
CA GLY A 40 -1.40 7.75 6.63
C GLY A 40 -1.26 7.50 5.14
N LEU A 41 -0.58 8.41 4.43
CA LEU A 41 -0.30 8.29 3.00
C LEU A 41 1.16 7.93 2.81
N TYR A 42 1.42 6.79 2.17
CA TYR A 42 2.77 6.30 1.96
C TYR A 42 2.92 5.75 0.55
N ALA A 43 4.15 5.82 0.01
CA ALA A 43 4.51 5.09 -1.19
C ALA A 43 4.37 3.57 -0.91
N PRO A 44 3.61 2.80 -1.71
CA PRO A 44 3.41 1.37 -1.49
C PRO A 44 4.66 0.53 -1.73
N ALA A 45 5.67 1.09 -2.40
CA ALA A 45 6.90 0.42 -2.78
C ALA A 45 6.63 -0.93 -3.48
N SER A 46 7.54 -1.89 -3.34
CA SER A 46 7.45 -3.19 -4.03
C SER A 46 6.18 -4.02 -3.75
N THR A 47 5.34 -3.68 -2.76
CA THR A 47 4.01 -4.29 -2.63
C THR A 47 3.09 -3.95 -3.81
N PHE A 48 3.39 -2.87 -4.52
CA PHE A 48 2.69 -2.37 -5.70
C PHE A 48 3.00 -3.15 -6.97
N LYS A 49 4.07 -3.97 -7.01
CA LYS A 49 4.43 -4.75 -8.21
C LYS A 49 3.35 -5.73 -8.67
N ALA A 50 2.37 -6.02 -7.82
CA ALA A 50 1.14 -6.71 -8.23
C ALA A 50 0.37 -5.93 -9.31
N VAL A 51 0.32 -4.61 -9.22
CA VAL A 51 -0.25 -3.71 -10.23
C VAL A 51 0.62 -3.73 -11.49
N SER A 52 1.95 -3.66 -11.32
CA SER A 52 2.92 -3.64 -12.41
C SER A 52 2.87 -4.91 -13.26
N LEU A 53 2.63 -6.07 -12.64
CA LEU A 53 2.44 -7.34 -13.34
C LEU A 53 1.20 -7.32 -14.24
N ILE A 54 0.10 -6.77 -13.74
CA ILE A 54 -1.13 -6.61 -14.54
C ILE A 54 -0.88 -5.63 -15.68
N ALA A 55 -0.21 -4.50 -15.42
CA ALA A 55 0.16 -3.53 -16.45
C ALA A 55 1.03 -4.14 -17.55
N ALA A 56 2.04 -4.94 -17.18
CA ALA A 56 2.90 -5.62 -18.14
C ALA A 56 2.10 -6.62 -18.99
N LYS A 57 1.20 -7.40 -18.38
CA LYS A 57 0.32 -8.30 -19.14
C LYS A 57 -0.59 -7.55 -20.12
N ASP A 58 -1.19 -6.44 -19.68
CA ASP A 58 -2.06 -5.60 -20.50
C ASP A 58 -1.28 -4.99 -21.68
N ALA A 59 -0.01 -4.63 -21.45
CA ALA A 59 0.90 -4.12 -22.47
C ALA A 59 1.43 -5.21 -23.45
N GLY A 60 1.02 -6.46 -23.27
CA GLY A 60 1.38 -7.57 -24.17
C GLY A 60 2.65 -8.35 -23.78
N TYR A 61 3.26 -8.06 -22.62
CA TYR A 61 4.40 -8.84 -22.14
C TYR A 61 3.95 -10.25 -21.73
N ASN A 62 4.68 -11.26 -22.19
CA ASN A 62 4.37 -12.66 -21.91
C ASN A 62 4.77 -13.03 -20.48
N LEU A 63 3.80 -13.48 -19.67
CA LEU A 63 4.03 -13.87 -18.27
C LEU A 63 4.90 -15.11 -18.10
N ASN A 64 4.94 -15.98 -19.12
CA ASN A 64 5.70 -17.23 -19.10
C ASN A 64 7.12 -17.06 -19.68
N GLN A 65 7.47 -15.86 -20.17
CA GLN A 65 8.80 -15.56 -20.67
C GLN A 65 9.73 -15.12 -19.53
N SER A 66 11.03 -15.25 -19.77
CA SER A 66 12.08 -14.72 -18.90
C SER A 66 12.58 -13.37 -19.38
N TYR A 67 12.86 -12.48 -18.42
CA TYR A 67 13.32 -11.11 -18.64
C TYR A 67 14.64 -10.87 -17.91
N LYS A 68 15.46 -9.96 -18.43
CA LYS A 68 16.70 -9.56 -17.77
C LYS A 68 16.39 -8.76 -16.52
N CYS A 69 17.00 -9.13 -15.39
CA CYS A 69 17.05 -8.35 -14.16
C CYS A 69 18.49 -7.85 -13.96
N PRO A 70 18.94 -6.83 -14.71
CA PRO A 70 20.27 -6.27 -14.53
C PRO A 70 20.38 -5.54 -13.18
N ALA A 71 21.61 -5.24 -12.76
CA ALA A 71 21.86 -4.43 -11.58
C ALA A 71 21.30 -3.00 -11.74
N THR A 72 21.27 -2.50 -12.97
CA THR A 72 20.86 -1.15 -13.31
C THR A 72 20.11 -1.09 -14.63
N VAL A 73 19.27 -0.07 -14.79
CA VAL A 73 18.66 0.34 -16.06
C VAL A 73 18.96 1.82 -16.28
N GLU A 74 19.37 2.19 -17.48
CA GLU A 74 19.56 3.58 -17.86
C GLU A 74 18.24 4.15 -18.41
N VAL A 75 17.80 5.26 -17.83
CA VAL A 75 16.55 5.95 -18.18
C VAL A 75 16.92 7.39 -18.54
N GLY A 76 16.99 7.67 -19.84
CA GLY A 76 17.59 8.91 -20.32
C GLY A 76 19.06 8.97 -19.91
N THR A 77 19.45 10.00 -19.15
CA THR A 77 20.82 10.18 -18.66
C THR A 77 21.02 9.73 -17.21
N ARG A 78 20.05 9.00 -16.63
CA ARG A 78 20.07 8.60 -15.22
C ARG A 78 20.08 7.08 -15.07
N VAL A 79 20.89 6.62 -14.12
CA VAL A 79 20.96 5.20 -13.75
C VAL A 79 19.97 4.91 -12.63
N PHE A 80 19.11 3.92 -12.85
CA PHE A 80 18.20 3.38 -11.85
C PHE A 80 18.70 2.02 -11.38
N ASN A 81 19.05 1.92 -10.10
CA ASN A 81 19.60 0.72 -9.48
C ASN A 81 18.49 -0.25 -9.04
N ASN A 82 18.75 -1.54 -9.17
CA ASN A 82 17.99 -2.58 -8.49
C ASN A 82 18.18 -2.44 -6.96
N PHE A 83 17.20 -2.86 -6.15
CA PHE A 83 17.26 -2.75 -4.69
C PHE A 83 18.57 -3.30 -4.06
N ASP A 84 19.10 -4.41 -4.58
CA ASP A 84 20.32 -5.03 -4.10
C ASP A 84 21.59 -4.59 -4.87
N SER A 85 21.43 -3.72 -5.87
CA SER A 85 22.47 -3.30 -6.83
C SER A 85 23.21 -4.47 -7.48
N LYS A 86 22.56 -5.64 -7.60
CA LYS A 86 23.15 -6.84 -8.19
C LYS A 86 22.37 -7.28 -9.42
N ALA A 87 23.11 -7.77 -10.40
CA ALA A 87 22.52 -8.45 -11.55
C ALA A 87 22.03 -9.82 -11.11
N GLN A 88 20.76 -10.11 -11.39
CA GLN A 88 20.10 -11.37 -11.04
C GLN A 88 19.91 -12.29 -12.26
N GLY A 89 20.54 -11.92 -13.39
CA GLY A 89 20.48 -12.68 -14.64
C GLY A 89 19.14 -12.57 -15.36
N THR A 90 18.80 -13.59 -16.13
CA THR A 90 17.52 -13.70 -16.85
C THR A 90 16.57 -14.58 -16.05
N LEU A 91 15.41 -14.06 -15.68
CA LEU A 91 14.50 -14.68 -14.73
C LEU A 91 13.06 -14.66 -15.25
N SER A 92 12.26 -15.67 -14.89
CA SER A 92 10.81 -15.60 -15.06
C SER A 92 10.20 -14.46 -14.24
N LEU A 93 9.07 -13.90 -14.68
CA LEU A 93 8.37 -12.87 -13.89
C LEU A 93 7.96 -13.36 -12.50
N LYS A 94 7.68 -14.66 -12.36
CA LYS A 94 7.42 -15.29 -11.07
C LYS A 94 8.61 -15.15 -10.12
N LYS A 95 9.82 -15.44 -10.59
CA LYS A 95 11.05 -15.29 -9.79
C LYS A 95 11.40 -13.82 -9.58
N ALA A 96 11.21 -12.96 -10.58
CA ALA A 96 11.39 -11.51 -10.46
C ALA A 96 10.50 -10.92 -9.35
N MET A 97 9.24 -11.34 -9.27
CA MET A 97 8.34 -10.99 -8.16
C MET A 97 8.87 -11.50 -6.82
N ALA A 98 9.35 -12.76 -6.78
CA ALA A 98 9.84 -13.42 -5.57
C ALA A 98 11.07 -12.72 -4.97
N ILE A 99 12.07 -12.38 -5.79
CA ILE A 99 13.26 -11.65 -5.34
C ILE A 99 13.08 -10.13 -5.34
N SER A 100 11.90 -9.66 -5.78
CA SER A 100 11.56 -8.25 -5.85
C SER A 100 12.48 -7.42 -6.76
N CYS A 101 12.85 -7.96 -7.93
CA CYS A 101 13.63 -7.23 -8.94
C CYS A 101 12.92 -5.93 -9.37
N ASP A 102 13.59 -4.79 -9.32
CA ASP A 102 13.06 -3.47 -9.75
C ASP A 102 13.29 -3.22 -11.24
N THR A 103 14.48 -3.60 -11.74
CA THR A 103 14.94 -3.23 -13.09
C THR A 103 14.08 -3.77 -14.22
N ILE A 104 13.43 -4.92 -14.04
CA ILE A 104 12.41 -5.41 -14.99
C ILE A 104 11.25 -4.42 -15.12
N TRP A 105 10.75 -3.88 -14.02
CA TRP A 105 9.62 -2.93 -14.04
C TRP A 105 10.03 -1.57 -14.56
N TYR A 106 11.26 -1.12 -14.24
CA TYR A 106 11.82 0.11 -14.81
C TYR A 106 11.91 0.03 -16.33
N GLN A 107 12.48 -1.07 -16.86
CA GLN A 107 12.62 -1.23 -18.30
C GLN A 107 11.25 -1.25 -18.99
N ILE A 108 10.33 -2.10 -18.50
CA ILE A 108 8.98 -2.20 -19.08
C ILE A 108 8.26 -0.84 -19.03
N ALA A 109 8.29 -0.15 -17.89
CA ALA A 109 7.63 1.15 -17.76
C ALA A 109 8.26 2.24 -18.63
N PHE A 110 9.58 2.21 -18.82
CA PHE A 110 10.28 3.14 -19.70
C PHE A 110 9.95 2.89 -21.16
N ASP A 111 9.95 1.62 -21.59
CA ASP A 111 9.61 1.21 -22.95
C ASP A 111 8.16 1.62 -23.29
N GLU A 112 7.21 1.37 -22.38
CA GLU A 112 5.82 1.78 -22.58
C GLU A 112 5.66 3.31 -22.57
N TRP A 113 6.38 4.02 -21.70
CA TRP A 113 6.38 5.49 -21.70
C TRP A 113 6.89 6.07 -23.03
N LEU A 114 7.93 5.47 -23.62
CA LEU A 114 8.43 5.84 -24.95
C LEU A 114 7.41 5.52 -26.05
N ARG A 115 6.79 4.34 -26.02
CA ARG A 115 5.73 3.95 -26.98
C ARG A 115 4.52 4.88 -26.92
N ASP A 116 4.23 5.43 -25.76
CA ASP A 116 3.16 6.41 -25.58
C ASP A 116 3.54 7.83 -26.01
N GLY A 117 4.77 8.07 -26.51
CA GLY A 117 5.24 9.38 -27.00
C GLY A 117 6.06 10.20 -26.00
N GLY A 118 6.43 9.61 -24.87
CA GLY A 118 7.29 10.23 -23.87
C GLY A 118 6.71 11.52 -23.27
N LEU A 119 7.47 12.61 -23.33
CA LEU A 119 7.07 13.94 -22.83
C LEU A 119 5.94 14.58 -23.64
N ARG A 120 5.70 14.10 -24.87
CA ARG A 120 4.62 14.56 -25.76
C ARG A 120 3.72 13.36 -26.09
N PRO A 121 2.90 12.92 -25.13
CA PRO A 121 2.13 11.71 -25.30
C PRO A 121 1.16 11.82 -26.48
N LYS A 122 0.99 10.72 -27.21
CA LYS A 122 -0.06 10.60 -28.22
C LYS A 122 -1.44 10.71 -27.56
N SER A 123 -2.44 11.16 -28.31
CA SER A 123 -3.82 11.36 -27.81
C SER A 123 -4.46 10.07 -27.27
N ASP A 124 -4.02 8.92 -27.78
CA ASP A 124 -4.45 7.57 -27.42
C ASP A 124 -3.40 6.83 -26.57
N ALA A 125 -2.66 7.53 -25.72
CA ALA A 125 -1.65 6.92 -24.85
C ALA A 125 -2.25 5.73 -24.06
N ASN A 126 -1.49 4.63 -24.04
CA ASN A 126 -1.95 3.41 -23.42
C ASN A 126 -1.96 3.54 -21.90
N ASP A 127 -0.93 4.18 -21.31
CA ASP A 127 -0.81 4.44 -19.88
C ASP A 127 -1.09 3.18 -19.02
N TYR A 128 -0.61 2.01 -19.49
CA TYR A 128 -0.97 0.70 -18.92
C TYR A 128 -0.77 0.62 -17.41
N PHE A 129 0.33 1.19 -16.89
CA PHE A 129 0.63 1.23 -15.46
C PHE A 129 -0.38 2.06 -14.66
N PHE A 130 -0.73 3.26 -15.13
CA PHE A 130 -1.71 4.11 -14.46
C PHE A 130 -3.13 3.51 -14.55
N LYS A 131 -3.52 2.96 -15.71
CA LYS A 131 -4.80 2.26 -15.88
C LYS A 131 -4.91 1.02 -15.00
N ALA A 132 -3.85 0.23 -14.87
CA ALA A 132 -3.80 -0.91 -13.95
C ALA A 132 -4.00 -0.47 -12.49
N ALA A 133 -3.39 0.63 -12.05
CA ALA A 133 -3.61 1.18 -10.72
C ALA A 133 -5.04 1.73 -10.54
N GLY A 134 -5.59 2.37 -11.58
CA GLY A 134 -6.97 2.84 -11.61
C GLY A 134 -7.99 1.70 -11.45
N ARG A 135 -7.72 0.51 -12.01
CA ARG A 135 -8.54 -0.71 -11.82
C ARG A 135 -8.60 -1.16 -10.35
N PHE A 136 -7.61 -0.82 -9.54
CA PHE A 136 -7.61 -1.02 -8.08
C PHE A 136 -8.22 0.14 -7.28
N GLN A 137 -8.75 1.17 -7.95
CA GLN A 137 -9.28 2.39 -7.34
C GLN A 137 -8.23 3.10 -6.48
N VAL A 138 -6.98 3.12 -6.92
CA VAL A 138 -5.92 3.96 -6.33
C VAL A 138 -6.30 5.43 -6.52
N GLY A 139 -6.10 6.26 -5.49
CA GLY A 139 -6.56 7.65 -5.48
C GLY A 139 -8.03 7.86 -5.10
N SER A 140 -8.78 6.78 -4.84
CA SER A 140 -10.15 6.84 -4.31
C SER A 140 -10.20 6.30 -2.88
N LYS A 141 -11.11 6.85 -2.07
CA LYS A 141 -11.42 6.31 -0.73
C LYS A 141 -11.91 4.86 -0.83
N THR A 142 -11.65 4.02 0.18
CA THR A 142 -12.20 2.66 0.25
C THR A 142 -13.68 2.68 0.61
N GLY A 143 -14.16 3.78 1.21
CA GLY A 143 -15.53 3.94 1.63
C GLY A 143 -15.80 3.28 2.98
N ILE A 144 -14.79 3.05 3.81
CA ILE A 144 -15.01 2.52 5.16
C ILE A 144 -16.00 3.38 5.93
N ASP A 145 -16.79 2.74 6.80
CA ASP A 145 -17.76 3.35 7.69
C ASP A 145 -17.12 4.04 8.90
N LEU A 146 -16.00 4.74 8.67
CA LEU A 146 -15.30 5.57 9.63
C LEU A 146 -14.97 6.93 9.02
N PRO A 147 -14.94 8.01 9.82
CA PRO A 147 -14.65 9.34 9.33
C PRO A 147 -13.17 9.50 8.90
N SER A 148 -12.90 10.61 8.22
CA SER A 148 -11.54 11.11 7.97
C SER A 148 -10.63 10.21 7.14
N GLU A 149 -11.18 9.32 6.32
CA GLU A 149 -10.39 8.55 5.35
C GLU A 149 -9.77 9.47 4.29
N SER A 150 -8.47 9.30 4.06
CA SER A 150 -7.73 9.91 2.95
C SER A 150 -7.83 9.06 1.69
N SER A 151 -8.01 9.70 0.53
CA SER A 151 -8.17 9.03 -0.76
C SER A 151 -6.86 8.44 -1.31
N GLY A 152 -5.71 8.90 -0.80
CA GLY A 152 -4.42 8.71 -1.47
C GLY A 152 -4.35 9.50 -2.77
N ARG A 153 -3.39 9.14 -3.62
CA ARG A 153 -3.10 9.83 -4.87
C ARG A 153 -2.67 8.81 -5.92
N LEU A 154 -3.37 8.79 -7.05
CA LEU A 154 -2.89 8.19 -8.30
C LEU A 154 -2.22 9.31 -9.09
N ALA A 155 -0.91 9.25 -9.22
CA ALA A 155 -0.14 10.30 -9.90
C ALA A 155 -0.09 10.09 -11.42
N ASP A 156 -1.26 9.98 -12.06
CA ASP A 156 -1.38 9.87 -13.51
C ASP A 156 -1.21 11.23 -14.23
N ARG A 157 -1.33 11.23 -15.56
CA ARG A 157 -1.19 12.46 -16.37
C ARG A 157 -2.24 13.52 -16.00
N THR A 158 -3.47 13.10 -15.68
CA THR A 158 -4.56 14.01 -15.28
C THR A 158 -4.23 14.68 -13.95
N TRP A 159 -3.78 13.90 -12.97
CA TRP A 159 -3.34 14.42 -11.69
C TRP A 159 -2.14 15.35 -11.85
N LYS A 160 -1.12 14.96 -12.62
CA LYS A 160 0.10 15.77 -12.83
C LYS A 160 -0.23 17.14 -13.41
N LYS A 161 -1.09 17.16 -14.44
CA LYS A 161 -1.59 18.41 -15.04
C LYS A 161 -2.37 19.25 -14.04
N SER A 162 -3.34 18.66 -13.34
CA SER A 162 -4.14 19.39 -12.34
C SER A 162 -3.29 19.94 -11.19
N TRP A 163 -2.30 19.18 -10.73
CA TRP A 163 -1.35 19.61 -9.71
C TRP A 163 -0.49 20.77 -10.21
N TYR A 164 0.07 20.66 -11.42
CA TYR A 164 0.83 21.74 -12.02
C TYR A 164 -0.01 23.01 -12.19
N ASP A 165 -1.22 22.91 -12.74
CA ASP A 165 -2.08 24.08 -12.98
C ASP A 165 -2.39 24.85 -11.66
N GLN A 166 -2.48 24.15 -10.53
CA GLN A 166 -2.67 24.74 -9.20
C GLN A 166 -1.39 25.28 -8.55
N ASN A 167 -0.21 24.74 -8.92
CA ASN A 167 1.04 24.99 -8.21
C ASN A 167 2.14 25.61 -9.08
N LYS A 168 1.89 25.91 -10.36
CA LYS A 168 2.93 26.34 -11.31
C LYS A 168 3.73 27.54 -10.80
N ASP A 169 3.07 28.49 -10.14
CA ASP A 169 3.69 29.71 -9.64
C ASP A 169 4.72 29.42 -8.53
N PHE A 170 4.58 28.29 -7.81
CA PHE A 170 5.58 27.86 -6.82
C PHE A 170 6.96 27.61 -7.46
N TYR A 171 6.97 27.12 -8.70
CA TYR A 171 8.16 26.80 -9.49
C TYR A 171 8.57 27.99 -10.37
N CYS A 172 7.64 28.57 -11.13
CA CYS A 172 7.93 29.64 -12.07
C CYS A 172 8.40 30.93 -11.39
N ASN A 173 7.95 31.20 -10.16
CA ASN A 173 8.36 32.36 -9.38
C ASN A 173 9.43 31.98 -8.32
N TYR A 174 10.14 30.87 -8.49
CA TYR A 174 11.07 30.38 -7.47
C TYR A 174 12.14 31.41 -7.10
N LYS A 175 12.77 32.08 -8.08
CA LYS A 175 13.82 33.09 -7.83
C LYS A 175 13.32 34.29 -7.02
N THR A 176 12.04 34.65 -7.13
CA THR A 176 11.46 35.78 -6.37
C THR A 176 10.98 35.34 -4.99
N ARG A 177 10.53 34.10 -4.83
CA ARG A 177 10.00 33.56 -3.57
C ARG A 177 11.07 32.97 -2.65
N ALA A 178 12.11 32.35 -3.21
CA ALA A 178 13.13 31.64 -2.44
C ALA A 178 14.15 32.61 -1.81
N SER A 179 14.61 32.31 -0.60
CA SER A 179 15.68 33.07 0.04
C SER A 179 17.00 32.95 -0.73
N LYS A 180 17.94 33.87 -0.55
CA LYS A 180 19.23 33.85 -1.27
C LYS A 180 19.99 32.54 -1.04
N GLU A 181 19.89 31.96 0.14
CA GLU A 181 20.55 30.70 0.51
C GLU A 181 19.94 29.49 -0.22
N GLN A 182 18.67 29.58 -0.62
CA GLN A 182 17.96 28.54 -1.37
C GLN A 182 18.18 28.64 -2.88
N GLN A 183 18.68 29.77 -3.38
CA GLN A 183 18.94 30.01 -4.81
C GLN A 183 20.24 29.35 -5.31
N THR A 184 20.43 28.08 -4.96
CA THR A 184 21.53 27.26 -5.50
C THR A 184 21.30 26.98 -6.99
N PRO A 185 22.36 26.81 -7.82
CA PRO A 185 22.21 26.50 -9.24
C PRO A 185 21.30 25.30 -9.52
N PHE A 186 21.42 24.25 -8.71
CA PHE A 186 20.59 23.05 -8.82
C PHE A 186 19.10 23.34 -8.58
N LEU A 187 18.76 24.08 -7.51
CA LEU A 187 17.35 24.36 -7.18
C LEU A 187 16.72 25.33 -8.17
N ILE A 188 17.50 26.27 -8.70
CA ILE A 188 17.07 27.15 -9.80
C ILE A 188 16.76 26.32 -11.05
N GLN A 189 17.68 25.46 -11.48
CA GLN A 189 17.47 24.62 -12.66
C GLN A 189 16.24 23.70 -12.48
N LEU A 190 16.10 23.08 -11.31
CA LEU A 190 14.95 22.24 -11.00
C LEU A 190 13.63 23.01 -11.04
N ALA A 191 13.62 24.26 -10.56
CA ALA A 191 12.45 25.11 -10.62
C ALA A 191 12.11 25.54 -12.06
N GLU A 192 13.12 25.86 -12.88
CA GLU A 192 12.96 26.17 -14.30
C GLU A 192 12.41 24.96 -15.07
N GLU A 193 12.98 23.77 -14.87
CA GLU A 193 12.45 22.52 -15.42
C GLU A 193 10.99 22.30 -15.01
N ASN A 194 10.68 22.35 -13.71
CA ASN A 194 9.30 22.18 -13.22
C ASN A 194 8.35 23.28 -13.70
N CYS A 195 8.83 24.48 -14.01
CA CYS A 195 8.02 25.53 -14.61
C CYS A 195 7.66 25.20 -16.06
N VAL A 196 8.58 24.62 -16.85
CA VAL A 196 8.39 24.34 -18.28
C VAL A 196 7.58 23.07 -18.52
N ASP A 197 7.87 21.98 -17.81
CA ASP A 197 7.30 20.65 -18.08
C ASP A 197 6.79 19.92 -16.83
N GLY A 198 6.52 20.65 -15.74
CA GLY A 198 6.00 20.07 -14.49
C GLY A 198 4.62 19.43 -14.60
N ASP A 199 3.88 19.70 -15.69
CA ASP A 199 2.61 19.05 -16.02
C ASP A 199 2.78 17.67 -16.71
N LYS A 200 4.00 17.33 -17.13
CA LYS A 200 4.29 16.08 -17.84
C LYS A 200 4.71 14.97 -16.89
N ILE A 201 4.32 13.74 -17.24
CA ILE A 201 4.94 12.53 -16.67
C ILE A 201 6.30 12.37 -17.34
N ARG A 202 7.37 12.59 -16.58
CA ARG A 202 8.75 12.37 -17.05
C ARG A 202 9.08 10.87 -17.00
N ALA A 203 10.10 10.43 -17.73
CA ALA A 203 10.53 9.02 -17.72
C ALA A 203 10.83 8.52 -16.30
N GLY A 204 11.47 9.36 -15.47
CA GLY A 204 11.72 9.08 -14.06
C GLY A 204 10.45 8.87 -13.23
N ASP A 205 9.36 9.60 -13.53
CA ASP A 205 8.08 9.43 -12.86
C ASP A 205 7.46 8.07 -13.21
N ALA A 206 7.50 7.69 -14.50
CA ALA A 206 6.97 6.42 -14.99
C ALA A 206 7.69 5.21 -14.38
N VAL A 207 9.02 5.23 -14.34
CA VAL A 207 9.80 4.11 -13.78
C VAL A 207 9.66 4.02 -12.26
N ASN A 208 9.63 5.15 -11.53
CA ASN A 208 9.37 5.12 -10.09
C ASN A 208 7.96 4.59 -9.77
N PHE A 209 6.96 5.03 -10.54
CA PHE A 209 5.59 4.55 -10.41
C PHE A 209 5.51 3.01 -10.56
N SER A 210 6.28 2.45 -11.50
CA SER A 210 6.29 1.01 -11.81
C SER A 210 6.68 0.11 -10.62
N ILE A 211 7.30 0.67 -9.58
CA ILE A 211 7.65 -0.06 -8.35
C ILE A 211 6.95 0.50 -7.12
N GLY A 212 5.93 1.33 -7.30
CA GLY A 212 5.18 1.94 -6.20
C GLY A 212 5.92 3.06 -5.47
N GLN A 213 6.85 3.74 -6.14
CA GLN A 213 7.52 4.95 -5.66
C GLN A 213 7.10 6.19 -6.47
N GLY A 214 7.68 7.35 -6.15
CA GLY A 214 7.31 8.62 -6.75
C GLY A 214 6.07 9.23 -6.08
N ASP A 215 5.23 9.89 -6.87
CA ASP A 215 4.11 10.68 -6.35
C ASP A 215 2.91 9.83 -5.90
N THR A 216 2.79 8.57 -6.31
CA THR A 216 1.66 7.74 -5.92
C THR A 216 1.76 7.31 -4.46
N VAL A 217 0.72 7.63 -3.68
CA VAL A 217 0.65 7.27 -2.25
C VAL A 217 -0.71 6.67 -1.93
N ILE A 218 -0.71 5.68 -1.04
CA ILE A 218 -1.92 4.98 -0.61
C ILE A 218 -1.98 4.85 0.90
N THR A 219 -3.18 4.62 1.42
CA THR A 219 -3.37 4.23 2.82
C THR A 219 -3.11 2.73 3.01
N PRO A 220 -2.69 2.29 4.21
CA PRO A 220 -2.61 0.86 4.53
C PRO A 220 -3.94 0.13 4.30
N LEU A 221 -5.08 0.79 4.57
CA LEU A 221 -6.39 0.21 4.29
C LEU A 221 -6.63 0.01 2.78
N LYS A 222 -6.25 0.97 1.94
CA LYS A 222 -6.34 0.82 0.48
C LYS A 222 -5.49 -0.36 0.00
N LEU A 223 -4.26 -0.51 0.49
CA LEU A 223 -3.42 -1.67 0.14
C LEU A 223 -4.06 -3.00 0.58
N ALA A 224 -4.67 -3.04 1.77
CA ALA A 224 -5.38 -4.22 2.24
C ALA A 224 -6.59 -4.55 1.35
N GLN A 225 -7.35 -3.55 0.89
CA GLN A 225 -8.45 -3.72 -0.06
C GLN A 225 -7.93 -4.27 -1.41
N MET A 226 -6.79 -3.79 -1.91
CA MET A 226 -6.16 -4.29 -3.14
C MET A 226 -5.78 -5.78 -3.01
N TYR A 227 -5.11 -6.16 -1.92
CA TYR A 227 -4.73 -7.55 -1.69
C TYR A 227 -5.93 -8.45 -1.42
N ALA A 228 -7.00 -7.94 -0.82
CA ALA A 228 -8.27 -8.64 -0.69
C ALA A 228 -8.89 -8.93 -2.07
N ALA A 229 -8.89 -7.94 -2.98
CA ALA A 229 -9.36 -8.14 -4.35
C ALA A 229 -8.52 -9.19 -5.08
N ILE A 230 -7.19 -9.15 -4.97
CA ILE A 230 -6.32 -10.19 -5.56
C ILE A 230 -6.67 -11.57 -5.01
N ALA A 231 -6.83 -11.68 -3.68
CA ALA A 231 -7.09 -12.95 -3.02
C ALA A 231 -8.50 -13.54 -3.31
N ASN A 232 -9.51 -12.69 -3.54
CA ASN A 232 -10.92 -13.10 -3.62
C ASN A 232 -11.48 -13.31 -5.03
N GLY A 233 -10.70 -13.09 -6.08
CA GLY A 233 -11.13 -13.27 -7.48
C GLY A 233 -11.26 -11.96 -8.25
N GLY A 234 -10.78 -10.86 -7.70
CA GLY A 234 -10.72 -9.55 -8.32
C GLY A 234 -11.81 -8.58 -7.85
N THR A 235 -12.68 -8.97 -6.93
CA THR A 235 -13.78 -8.11 -6.49
C THR A 235 -13.30 -7.11 -5.44
N ILE A 236 -13.59 -5.82 -5.68
CA ILE A 236 -13.33 -4.76 -4.71
C ILE A 236 -14.55 -4.63 -3.82
N TRP A 237 -14.38 -4.99 -2.55
CA TRP A 237 -15.42 -4.85 -1.52
C TRP A 237 -15.16 -3.60 -0.68
N GLN A 238 -16.24 -2.93 -0.27
CA GLN A 238 -16.19 -1.89 0.75
C GLN A 238 -15.80 -2.52 2.09
N PRO A 239 -14.69 -2.11 2.74
CA PRO A 239 -14.40 -2.54 4.10
C PRO A 239 -15.41 -1.93 5.06
N THR A 240 -15.87 -2.69 6.05
CA THR A 240 -16.77 -2.20 7.10
C THR A 240 -16.27 -2.64 8.48
N VAL A 241 -16.53 -1.80 9.49
CA VAL A 241 -16.35 -2.12 10.91
C VAL A 241 -17.69 -2.49 11.53
N ALA A 242 -18.75 -1.73 11.22
CA ALA A 242 -20.10 -2.00 11.67
C ALA A 242 -20.69 -3.19 10.92
N LYS A 243 -21.43 -4.00 11.67
CA LYS A 243 -22.09 -5.22 11.16
C LYS A 243 -23.60 -5.14 11.29
N ALA A 244 -24.09 -4.60 12.39
CA ALA A 244 -25.50 -4.26 12.57
C ALA A 244 -25.68 -3.15 13.61
N VAL A 245 -26.82 -2.48 13.57
CA VAL A 245 -27.36 -1.66 14.65
C VAL A 245 -28.41 -2.49 15.36
N ILE A 246 -28.27 -2.61 16.68
CA ILE A 246 -29.17 -3.38 17.55
C ILE A 246 -29.69 -2.43 18.62
N SER A 247 -31.00 -2.40 18.83
CA SER A 247 -31.61 -1.62 19.92
C SER A 247 -31.33 -2.26 21.28
N THR A 248 -31.60 -1.50 22.34
CA THR A 248 -31.37 -1.92 23.73
C THR A 248 -32.25 -3.11 24.16
N ASP A 249 -33.38 -3.32 23.50
CA ASP A 249 -34.26 -4.49 23.67
C ASP A 249 -33.82 -5.72 22.84
N GLY A 250 -32.69 -5.62 22.13
CA GLY A 250 -32.10 -6.72 21.35
C GLY A 250 -32.66 -6.87 19.93
N LYS A 251 -33.55 -5.98 19.48
CA LYS A 251 -34.06 -5.99 18.10
C LYS A 251 -33.00 -5.50 17.12
N VAL A 252 -32.79 -6.24 16.03
CA VAL A 252 -31.89 -5.82 14.94
C VAL A 252 -32.59 -4.72 14.15
N MET A 253 -32.04 -3.51 14.22
CA MET A 253 -32.59 -2.33 13.55
C MET A 253 -32.07 -2.18 12.12
N LYS A 254 -30.82 -2.56 11.89
CA LYS A 254 -30.17 -2.49 10.58
C LYS A 254 -29.04 -3.50 10.51
N THR A 255 -28.93 -4.24 9.41
CA THR A 255 -27.75 -5.03 9.07
C THR A 255 -26.98 -4.32 7.96
N PHE A 256 -25.65 -4.30 8.04
CA PHE A 256 -24.80 -3.74 6.99
C PHE A 256 -24.35 -4.88 6.06
N GLU A 257 -24.96 -4.95 4.87
CA GLU A 257 -24.63 -5.96 3.87
C GLU A 257 -23.33 -5.63 3.12
N PRO A 258 -22.54 -6.64 2.71
CA PRO A 258 -21.33 -6.42 1.92
C PRO A 258 -21.63 -5.66 0.61
N LYS A 259 -20.96 -4.52 0.41
CA LYS A 259 -21.11 -3.72 -0.81
C LYS A 259 -19.97 -3.97 -1.79
N LYS A 260 -20.31 -4.43 -2.99
CA LYS A 260 -19.38 -4.51 -4.13
C LYS A 260 -19.17 -3.11 -4.71
N LEU A 261 -17.92 -2.66 -4.75
CA LEU A 261 -17.52 -1.37 -5.31
C LEU A 261 -17.01 -1.48 -6.74
N GLY A 262 -16.61 -2.68 -7.18
CA GLY A 262 -16.10 -2.90 -8.52
C GLY A 262 -15.38 -4.23 -8.66
N ASN A 263 -14.66 -4.39 -9.76
CA ASN A 263 -13.77 -5.51 -10.01
C ASN A 263 -12.52 -5.00 -10.73
N ILE A 264 -11.37 -5.60 -10.45
CA ILE A 264 -10.09 -5.22 -11.06
C ILE A 264 -10.02 -5.63 -12.54
N GLY A 265 -10.98 -6.36 -13.11
CA GLY A 265 -11.11 -6.67 -14.54
C GLY A 265 -10.02 -7.59 -15.10
N VAL A 266 -9.28 -8.32 -14.25
CA VAL A 266 -8.15 -9.17 -14.65
C VAL A 266 -8.68 -10.54 -15.04
N ASP A 267 -8.20 -11.11 -16.15
CA ASP A 267 -8.57 -12.45 -16.57
C ASP A 267 -8.08 -13.51 -15.56
N ALA A 268 -8.71 -14.69 -15.60
CA ALA A 268 -8.45 -15.73 -14.61
C ALA A 268 -7.02 -16.30 -14.68
N GLU A 269 -6.37 -16.30 -15.85
CA GLU A 269 -5.00 -16.79 -16.01
C GLU A 269 -4.01 -15.82 -15.39
N THR A 270 -4.12 -14.54 -15.70
CA THR A 270 -3.30 -13.47 -15.13
C THR A 270 -3.47 -13.41 -13.61
N LEU A 271 -4.69 -13.56 -13.10
CA LEU A 271 -4.93 -13.56 -11.65
C LEU A 271 -4.33 -14.80 -10.97
N ARG A 272 -4.41 -15.99 -11.59
CA ARG A 272 -3.72 -17.19 -11.08
C ARG A 272 -2.21 -16.98 -11.05
N PHE A 273 -1.63 -16.49 -12.15
CA PHE A 273 -0.20 -16.20 -12.23
C PHE A 273 0.24 -15.21 -11.14
N LEU A 274 -0.51 -14.12 -10.93
CA LEU A 274 -0.22 -13.15 -9.89
C LEU A 274 -0.24 -13.78 -8.49
N ARG A 275 -1.23 -14.63 -8.19
CA ARG A 275 -1.30 -15.34 -6.89
C ARG A 275 -0.14 -16.30 -6.70
N ASP A 276 0.25 -17.03 -7.75
CA ASP A 276 1.38 -17.95 -7.72
C ASP A 276 2.71 -17.20 -7.56
N ALA A 277 2.84 -16.04 -8.19
CA ALA A 277 4.00 -15.15 -8.02
C ALA A 277 4.10 -14.60 -6.60
N LEU A 278 2.97 -14.18 -6.00
CA LEU A 278 2.92 -13.77 -4.58
C LEU A 278 3.20 -14.94 -3.62
N ARG A 279 2.81 -16.16 -3.99
CA ARG A 279 3.17 -17.37 -3.23
C ARG A 279 4.67 -17.65 -3.29
N GLU A 280 5.29 -17.45 -4.45
CA GLU A 280 6.73 -17.65 -4.65
C GLU A 280 7.59 -16.75 -3.75
N VAL A 281 7.13 -15.52 -3.48
CA VAL A 281 7.79 -14.59 -2.53
C VAL A 281 7.94 -15.19 -1.14
N VAL A 282 7.00 -16.06 -0.74
CA VAL A 282 6.95 -16.72 0.57
C VAL A 282 7.68 -18.06 0.55
N ILE A 283 7.78 -18.72 -0.61
CA ILE A 283 8.44 -20.04 -0.72
C ILE A 283 9.95 -19.89 -0.95
N SER A 284 10.36 -19.08 -1.93
CA SER A 284 11.76 -18.99 -2.39
C SER A 284 12.24 -17.55 -2.61
N GLY A 285 11.46 -16.57 -2.15
CA GLY A 285 11.71 -15.14 -2.33
C GLY A 285 12.08 -14.40 -1.05
N THR A 286 11.89 -13.08 -1.08
CA THR A 286 12.31 -12.15 -0.01
C THR A 286 11.70 -12.43 1.36
N SER A 287 10.62 -13.22 1.45
CA SER A 287 9.98 -13.57 2.72
C SER A 287 10.08 -15.04 3.10
N ALA A 288 10.86 -15.83 2.36
CA ALA A 288 11.06 -17.25 2.63
C ALA A 288 11.60 -17.51 4.04
N GLY A 289 12.61 -16.75 4.48
CA GLY A 289 13.16 -16.89 5.83
C GLY A 289 12.14 -16.60 6.94
N VAL A 290 11.32 -15.55 6.76
CA VAL A 290 10.31 -15.15 7.74
C VAL A 290 9.21 -16.19 7.88
N PHE A 291 8.79 -16.83 6.80
CA PHE A 291 7.72 -17.83 6.79
C PHE A 291 8.23 -19.28 6.78
N ALA A 292 9.52 -19.49 7.00
CA ALA A 292 10.11 -20.83 7.05
C ALA A 292 9.40 -21.70 8.10
N GLY A 293 8.90 -22.85 7.65
CA GLY A 293 8.16 -23.81 8.48
C GLY A 293 6.78 -23.35 8.94
N PHE A 294 6.24 -22.24 8.43
CA PHE A 294 4.90 -21.80 8.76
C PHE A 294 3.86 -22.74 8.11
N PRO A 295 2.95 -23.38 8.88
CA PRO A 295 2.12 -24.48 8.38
C PRO A 295 0.93 -24.02 7.53
N ILE A 296 0.59 -22.73 7.55
CA ILE A 296 -0.49 -22.17 6.73
C ILE A 296 0.09 -21.60 5.45
N GLU A 297 -0.31 -22.14 4.30
CA GLU A 297 0.09 -21.60 3.00
C GLU A 297 -0.26 -20.12 2.91
N THR A 298 0.75 -19.27 2.76
CA THR A 298 0.59 -17.80 2.74
C THR A 298 1.15 -17.25 1.43
N SER A 299 0.49 -16.24 0.88
CA SER A 299 0.98 -15.49 -0.29
C SER A 299 1.15 -14.03 0.12
N GLY A 300 2.22 -13.37 -0.31
CA GLY A 300 2.46 -12.00 0.11
C GLY A 300 3.59 -11.30 -0.65
N LYS A 301 3.87 -10.07 -0.24
CA LYS A 301 4.90 -9.23 -0.85
C LYS A 301 5.52 -8.27 0.16
N THR A 302 6.85 -8.23 0.16
CA THR A 302 7.62 -7.19 0.86
C THR A 302 7.62 -5.88 0.07
N GLY A 303 7.68 -4.76 0.78
CA GLY A 303 8.02 -3.45 0.24
C GLY A 303 8.97 -2.69 1.16
N THR A 304 9.83 -1.87 0.56
CA THR A 304 10.73 -0.96 1.27
C THR A 304 10.54 0.41 0.62
N ALA A 305 9.84 1.31 1.30
CA ALA A 305 9.58 2.65 0.78
C ALA A 305 10.71 3.58 1.24
N GLN A 306 11.42 4.16 0.28
CA GLN A 306 12.53 5.06 0.55
C GLN A 306 12.02 6.36 1.14
N VAL A 307 12.64 6.82 2.22
CA VAL A 307 12.28 8.08 2.88
C VAL A 307 13.51 8.97 2.94
N PHE A 308 13.44 10.12 2.28
CA PHE A 308 14.50 11.11 2.28
C PHE A 308 14.33 12.13 3.42
N GLY A 309 15.44 12.73 3.83
CA GLY A 309 15.48 13.79 4.84
C GLY A 309 16.00 13.33 6.20
N LYS A 310 15.85 14.20 7.20
CA LYS A 310 16.35 14.01 8.56
C LYS A 310 15.22 13.92 9.57
N ASN A 311 15.45 13.17 10.64
CA ASN A 311 14.66 13.18 11.86
C ASN A 311 14.90 14.48 12.65
N ALA A 312 14.02 14.80 13.60
CA ALA A 312 14.15 15.99 14.45
C ALA A 312 15.46 16.01 15.27
N ASN A 313 16.07 14.85 15.51
CA ASN A 313 17.37 14.70 16.17
C ASN A 313 18.57 14.78 15.21
N GLY A 314 18.34 15.11 13.93
CA GLY A 314 19.39 15.28 12.92
C GLY A 314 19.85 13.99 12.21
N SER A 315 19.43 12.80 12.64
CA SER A 315 19.77 11.55 11.94
C SER A 315 19.02 11.43 10.60
N LEU A 316 19.57 10.69 9.65
CA LEU A 316 18.86 10.39 8.39
C LEU A 316 17.61 9.54 8.68
N LYS A 317 16.53 9.79 7.95
CA LYS A 317 15.35 8.93 8.01
C LYS A 317 15.68 7.56 7.43
N ALA A 318 15.20 6.50 8.09
CA ALA A 318 15.28 5.15 7.56
C ALA A 318 14.08 4.83 6.67
N ASP A 319 14.23 3.80 5.83
CA ASP A 319 13.15 3.33 4.97
C ASP A 319 11.95 2.80 5.76
N SER A 320 10.77 2.89 5.17
CA SER A 320 9.55 2.32 5.75
C SER A 320 9.35 0.88 5.26
N ALA A 321 9.16 -0.03 6.22
CA ALA A 321 8.98 -1.45 5.97
C ALA A 321 7.50 -1.76 5.68
N TRP A 322 7.19 -2.30 4.50
CA TRP A 322 5.87 -2.80 4.14
C TRP A 322 5.86 -4.32 4.05
N TYR A 323 4.74 -4.93 4.48
CA TYR A 323 4.40 -6.30 4.13
C TYR A 323 2.89 -6.41 3.91
N ALA A 324 2.49 -6.97 2.78
CA ALA A 324 1.10 -7.26 2.46
C ALA A 324 0.97 -8.74 2.14
N ALA A 325 0.04 -9.44 2.81
CA ALA A 325 -0.16 -10.86 2.60
C ALA A 325 -1.60 -11.30 2.86
N TYR A 326 -1.94 -12.47 2.32
CA TYR A 326 -3.18 -13.15 2.60
C TYR A 326 -2.95 -14.63 2.86
N ALA A 327 -3.83 -15.20 3.67
CA ALA A 327 -3.80 -16.60 4.04
C ALA A 327 -5.23 -17.16 4.21
N PRO A 328 -5.45 -18.46 3.95
CA PRO A 328 -4.55 -19.36 3.23
C PRO A 328 -4.43 -18.99 1.74
N ALA A 329 -3.37 -19.42 1.05
CA ALA A 329 -3.07 -19.00 -0.32
C ALA A 329 -4.18 -19.37 -1.33
N LYS A 330 -4.80 -20.55 -1.20
CA LYS A 330 -5.81 -21.06 -2.16
C LYS A 330 -7.24 -20.64 -1.84
N LYS A 331 -7.59 -20.51 -0.55
CA LYS A 331 -8.94 -20.17 -0.06
C LYS A 331 -8.84 -19.05 0.97
N ALA A 332 -8.30 -17.91 0.54
CA ALA A 332 -7.97 -16.80 1.43
C ALA A 332 -9.14 -16.40 2.33
N ARG A 333 -8.84 -16.26 3.62
CA ARG A 333 -9.78 -15.86 4.67
C ARG A 333 -9.42 -14.51 5.27
N TYR A 334 -8.12 -14.23 5.38
CA TYR A 334 -7.61 -13.01 5.99
C TYR A 334 -6.56 -12.37 5.09
N VAL A 335 -6.58 -11.04 5.09
CA VAL A 335 -5.52 -10.18 4.55
C VAL A 335 -4.91 -9.44 5.72
N ALA A 336 -3.59 -9.40 5.79
CA ALA A 336 -2.84 -8.60 6.76
C ALA A 336 -1.87 -7.70 6.00
N VAL A 337 -1.94 -6.41 6.32
CA VAL A 337 -1.01 -5.40 5.81
C VAL A 337 -0.42 -4.67 7.00
N VAL A 338 0.90 -4.61 7.06
CA VAL A 338 1.64 -3.87 8.08
C VAL A 338 2.62 -2.94 7.40
N ILE A 339 2.62 -1.68 7.83
CA ILE A 339 3.69 -0.72 7.59
C ILE A 339 4.31 -0.35 8.93
N VAL A 340 5.64 -0.37 8.99
CA VAL A 340 6.41 0.23 10.09
C VAL A 340 7.27 1.33 9.50
N SER A 341 6.91 2.59 9.79
CA SER A 341 7.66 3.76 9.34
C SER A 341 9.06 3.73 9.95
N GLN A 342 10.09 3.97 9.12
CA GLN A 342 11.50 3.83 9.53
C GLN A 342 11.86 2.43 10.06
N GLY A 343 11.10 1.40 9.65
CA GLY A 343 11.29 0.01 10.03
C GLY A 343 12.32 -0.76 9.20
N GLY A 344 12.98 -0.11 8.23
CA GLY A 344 13.99 -0.73 7.36
C GLY A 344 13.39 -1.71 6.36
N PHE A 345 14.00 -2.89 6.23
CA PHE A 345 13.59 -3.89 5.24
C PHE A 345 12.23 -4.52 5.56
N GLY A 346 11.36 -4.62 4.56
CA GLY A 346 9.98 -5.12 4.72
C GLY A 346 9.86 -6.47 5.42
N ALA A 347 10.75 -7.43 5.12
CA ALA A 347 10.67 -8.78 5.68
C ALA A 347 11.08 -8.83 7.17
N SER A 348 12.13 -8.10 7.55
CA SER A 348 12.70 -8.17 8.91
C SER A 348 11.79 -7.57 9.98
N THR A 349 10.89 -6.67 9.59
CA THR A 349 10.04 -5.93 10.53
C THR A 349 8.56 -6.23 10.28
N SER A 350 8.01 -5.74 9.16
CA SER A 350 6.59 -5.89 8.85
C SER A 350 6.20 -7.33 8.51
N GLY A 351 7.10 -8.10 7.88
CA GLY A 351 6.91 -9.53 7.63
C GLY A 351 6.79 -10.33 8.93
N VAL A 352 7.65 -10.06 9.91
CA VAL A 352 7.58 -10.69 11.24
C VAL A 352 6.27 -10.34 11.95
N ALA A 353 5.84 -9.08 11.89
CA ALA A 353 4.55 -8.66 12.45
C ALA A 353 3.37 -9.39 11.80
N VAL A 354 3.36 -9.51 10.46
CA VAL A 354 2.31 -10.24 9.74
C VAL A 354 2.33 -11.74 10.06
N ARG A 355 3.51 -12.37 10.17
CA ARG A 355 3.62 -13.75 10.62
C ARG A 355 2.99 -13.93 12.00
N LYS A 356 3.30 -13.07 12.97
CA LYS A 356 2.70 -13.13 14.32
C LYS A 356 1.17 -12.95 14.29
N ILE A 357 0.66 -12.04 13.46
CA ILE A 357 -0.79 -11.87 13.26
C ILE A 357 -1.42 -13.18 12.78
N PHE A 358 -0.81 -13.83 11.77
CA PHE A 358 -1.32 -15.12 11.29
C PHE A 358 -1.12 -16.25 12.30
N GLU A 359 -0.03 -16.27 13.06
CA GLU A 359 0.15 -17.23 14.16
C GLU A 359 -1.00 -17.16 15.16
N THR A 360 -1.40 -15.95 15.57
CA THR A 360 -2.55 -15.76 16.45
C THR A 360 -3.87 -16.16 15.80
N ILE A 361 -4.12 -15.72 14.56
CA ILE A 361 -5.39 -16.00 13.87
C ILE A 361 -5.61 -17.51 13.70
N TYR A 362 -4.56 -18.24 13.35
CA TYR A 362 -4.63 -19.67 13.04
C TYR A 362 -4.21 -20.59 14.19
N GLY A 363 -3.79 -20.05 15.34
CA GLY A 363 -3.33 -20.86 16.47
C GLY A 363 -2.03 -21.60 16.18
N VAL A 364 -1.14 -21.01 15.37
CA VAL A 364 0.14 -21.64 15.04
C VAL A 364 1.11 -21.48 16.21
N LYS A 365 1.71 -22.59 16.62
CA LYS A 365 2.81 -22.63 17.59
C LYS A 365 4.03 -23.29 16.91
N GLY A 366 5.02 -22.47 16.56
CA GLY A 366 6.19 -22.95 15.81
C GLY A 366 5.80 -23.42 14.40
N ARG A 367 5.81 -24.74 14.17
CA ARG A 367 5.51 -25.38 12.88
C ARG A 367 4.18 -26.15 12.86
N THR A 368 3.42 -26.13 13.96
CA THR A 368 2.16 -26.88 14.08
C THR A 368 1.00 -25.93 14.32
N VAL A 369 -0.20 -26.41 13.99
CA VAL A 369 -1.46 -25.71 14.26
C VAL A 369 -2.06 -26.32 15.52
N ASP A 370 -2.37 -25.47 16.50
CA ASP A 370 -3.18 -25.79 17.67
C ASP A 370 -4.57 -25.15 17.47
N PRO A 371 -5.58 -25.90 17.01
CA PRO A 371 -6.90 -25.34 16.73
C PRO A 371 -7.59 -24.72 17.95
N ALA A 372 -7.24 -25.15 19.17
CA ALA A 372 -7.78 -24.58 20.40
C ALA A 372 -7.18 -23.19 20.70
N ALA A 373 -5.98 -22.91 20.20
CA ALA A 373 -5.33 -21.60 20.31
C ALA A 373 -5.70 -20.64 19.16
N ALA A 374 -6.42 -21.11 18.13
CA ALA A 374 -6.83 -20.27 17.02
C ALA A 374 -7.86 -19.23 17.46
N LEU A 375 -7.64 -17.96 17.11
CA LEU A 375 -8.59 -16.89 17.41
C LEU A 375 -9.98 -17.16 16.82
N PHE A 376 -10.01 -17.82 15.65
CA PHE A 376 -11.23 -18.27 15.00
C PHE A 376 -11.10 -19.74 14.63
N PRO A 377 -11.46 -20.69 15.54
CA PRO A 377 -11.26 -22.13 15.31
C PRO A 377 -11.95 -22.67 14.05
N LYS A 378 -13.05 -22.05 13.62
CA LYS A 378 -13.78 -22.38 12.38
C LYS A 378 -13.30 -21.58 11.15
N GLY A 379 -12.21 -20.83 11.27
CA GLY A 379 -11.64 -20.00 10.20
C GLY A 379 -12.51 -18.80 9.76
N ALA A 380 -13.56 -18.48 10.51
CA ALA A 380 -14.46 -17.36 10.25
C ALA A 380 -14.65 -16.54 11.53
N PRO A 381 -14.57 -15.19 11.44
CA PRO A 381 -15.02 -14.32 12.53
C PRO A 381 -16.48 -14.61 12.91
N PRO A 382 -16.90 -14.35 14.16
CA PRO A 382 -18.29 -14.54 14.58
C PRO A 382 -19.28 -13.82 13.66
N VAL A 383 -20.10 -14.60 12.96
CA VAL A 383 -21.16 -14.07 12.06
C VAL A 383 -22.49 -13.84 12.78
N LYS A 384 -22.67 -14.38 13.99
CA LYS A 384 -23.83 -14.07 14.82
C LYS A 384 -23.68 -12.69 15.46
N LEU A 385 -24.79 -11.96 15.56
CA LEU A 385 -24.86 -10.72 16.32
C LEU A 385 -24.96 -11.05 17.82
N PRO A 386 -24.35 -10.24 18.71
CA PRO A 386 -24.52 -10.41 20.14
C PRO A 386 -26.01 -10.24 20.51
N LYS A 387 -26.50 -11.08 21.42
CA LYS A 387 -27.83 -10.89 22.02
C LYS A 387 -27.68 -9.92 23.19
N ILE A 388 -28.32 -8.76 23.11
CA ILE A 388 -28.43 -7.83 24.23
C ILE A 388 -29.61 -8.29 25.08
N SER A 389 -29.37 -8.60 26.36
CA SER A 389 -30.46 -8.99 27.27
C SER A 389 -31.27 -7.75 27.66
N PRO A 390 -32.61 -7.81 27.66
CA PRO A 390 -33.43 -6.75 28.26
C PRO A 390 -33.12 -6.51 29.74
N ALA A 391 -32.45 -7.45 30.42
CA ALA A 391 -32.02 -7.31 31.81
C ALA A 391 -30.76 -6.44 31.98
N THR A 392 -30.01 -6.15 30.91
CA THR A 392 -28.87 -5.21 30.92
C THR A 392 -29.31 -3.78 30.60
N ARG A 393 -30.50 -3.36 31.07
CA ARG A 393 -30.87 -1.94 31.03
C ARG A 393 -29.87 -1.13 31.87
N PRO A 394 -29.31 -0.04 31.34
CA PRO A 394 -28.68 0.97 32.19
C PRO A 394 -29.70 1.39 33.25
N ALA A 395 -29.30 1.35 34.52
CA ALA A 395 -30.14 1.79 35.62
C ALA A 395 -30.64 3.22 35.33
N GLY A 396 -31.96 3.41 35.19
CA GLY A 396 -32.59 4.71 34.97
C GLY A 396 -33.32 4.91 33.63
N SER A 397 -33.30 3.94 32.70
CA SER A 397 -34.12 4.02 31.48
C SER A 397 -35.60 3.70 31.79
N LYS A 398 -36.47 4.72 31.76
CA LYS A 398 -37.94 4.54 31.83
C LYS A 398 -38.49 4.01 30.49
N PRO A 399 -39.60 3.25 30.53
CA PRO A 399 -40.16 2.54 29.37
C PRO A 399 -40.59 3.44 28.23
#